data_AF-A0A353M719-F1
#
_entry.id   AF-A0A353M719-F1
#
_cell.length_a   1.000
_cell.length_b   1.000
_cell.length_c   1.000
_cell.angle_alpha   90.00
_cell.angle_beta   90.00
_cell.angle_gamma   90.00
#
_symmetry.space_group_name_H-M   'P 1'
#
loop_
_entity.id
_entity.type
_entity.pdbx_description
1 polymer ?
#
loop_
_entity_poly.entity_id
_entity_poly.type
_entity_poly.pdbx_seq_one_letter_code
_entity_poly.pdbx_strand_id
1 'polypeptide(L)'
;MCDCGSGKPGAGPYATGRALVEFVLAAHGGEVAASPLPNGGLQTSCQGCGNSFVLRSFVQQCPACAGVHAVSPPRANDPEAIQFAGAGFTVQQ
;
A
#
# COMPACT_ATOMS: atom_id res chain seq x y z
N MET A 1 -8.48 30.69 18.84
CA MET A 1 -7.46 30.35 17.82
C MET A 1 -7.17 28.87 17.99
N CYS A 2 -7.48 28.07 16.98
CA CYS A 2 -7.41 26.61 17.01
C CYS A 2 -5.95 26.13 16.97
N ASP A 3 -5.60 25.18 17.82
CA ASP A 3 -4.46 24.28 17.60
C ASP A 3 -4.81 22.87 18.14
N CYS A 4 -5.68 22.19 17.40
CA CYS A 4 -5.81 20.74 17.44
C CYS A 4 -5.45 20.25 16.04
N GLY A 5 -4.28 19.63 15.88
CA GLY A 5 -3.78 19.21 14.58
C GLY A 5 -2.63 18.21 14.65
N SER A 6 -2.89 17.08 15.29
CA SER A 6 -2.40 15.74 14.92
C SER A 6 -0.94 15.60 14.47
N GLY A 7 -0.12 14.95 15.31
CA GLY A 7 1.13 14.34 14.88
C GLY A 7 0.89 13.52 13.59
N LYS A 8 1.57 13.93 12.52
CA LYS A 8 1.37 13.39 11.17
C LYS A 8 1.64 11.88 11.15
N PRO A 9 0.73 11.02 10.65
CA PRO A 9 1.10 9.68 10.24
C PRO A 9 1.91 9.82 8.94
N GLY A 10 3.24 9.61 9.00
CA GLY A 10 4.07 9.68 7.79
C GLY A 10 5.53 10.13 7.94
N ALA A 11 6.10 10.19 9.15
CA ALA A 11 7.52 10.49 9.33
C ALA A 11 8.39 9.25 9.05
N GLY A 12 8.50 8.86 7.78
CA GLY A 12 9.41 7.85 7.26
C GLY A 12 9.84 8.20 5.83
N PRO A 13 10.77 7.47 5.20
CA PRO A 13 11.24 7.75 3.83
C PRO A 13 10.10 7.75 2.78
N TYR A 14 8.94 7.23 3.14
CA TYR A 14 7.70 7.31 2.37
C TYR A 14 6.75 8.29 3.08
N ALA A 15 6.86 9.56 2.73
CA ALA A 15 6.08 10.66 3.34
C ALA A 15 4.55 10.50 3.17
N THR A 16 4.13 9.64 2.25
CA THR A 16 2.73 9.25 1.99
C THR A 16 2.68 7.79 1.52
N GLY A 17 1.53 7.12 1.68
CA GLY A 17 1.36 5.76 1.19
C GLY A 17 1.56 5.63 -0.33
N ARG A 18 1.25 6.69 -1.07
CA ARG A 18 1.54 6.83 -2.50
C ARG A 18 3.03 6.70 -2.82
N ALA A 19 3.91 7.36 -2.05
CA ALA A 19 5.35 7.28 -2.27
C ALA A 19 5.91 5.85 -2.09
N LEU A 20 5.34 5.07 -1.15
CA LEU A 20 5.69 3.66 -1.01
C LEU A 20 5.26 2.86 -2.25
N VAL A 21 4.03 3.08 -2.69
CA VAL A 21 3.45 2.36 -3.84
C VAL A 21 4.28 2.63 -5.09
N GLU A 22 4.62 3.90 -5.37
CA GLU A 22 5.49 4.28 -6.48
C GLU A 22 6.88 3.65 -6.38
N PHE A 23 7.48 3.59 -5.18
CA PHE A 23 8.77 2.93 -4.98
C PHE A 23 8.71 1.44 -5.29
N VAL A 24 7.69 0.73 -4.81
CA VAL A 24 7.53 -0.71 -5.04
C VAL A 24 7.22 -0.99 -6.52
N LEU A 25 6.50 -0.09 -7.20
CA LEU A 25 6.26 -0.16 -8.64
C LEU A 25 7.51 0.13 -9.48
N ALA A 26 8.39 1.03 -9.03
CA ALA A 26 9.65 1.29 -9.71
C ALA A 26 10.72 0.23 -9.40
N ALA A 27 10.58 -0.50 -8.29
CA ALA A 27 11.53 -1.50 -7.85
C ALA A 27 11.65 -2.63 -8.88
N HIS A 28 12.88 -2.88 -9.32
CA HIS A 28 13.20 -3.87 -10.36
C HIS A 28 12.33 -3.71 -11.62
N GLY A 29 12.05 -2.47 -12.04
CA GLY A 29 11.26 -2.22 -13.25
C GLY A 29 9.79 -2.64 -13.19
N GLY A 30 9.24 -2.86 -11.99
CA GLY A 30 7.84 -3.26 -11.79
C GLY A 30 7.63 -4.74 -11.51
N GLU A 31 8.67 -5.57 -11.61
CA GLU A 31 8.57 -7.01 -11.34
C GLU A 31 8.22 -7.31 -9.87
N VAL A 32 8.69 -6.47 -8.94
CA VAL A 32 8.37 -6.63 -7.51
C VAL A 32 6.89 -6.43 -7.25
N ALA A 33 6.27 -5.44 -7.89
CA ALA A 33 4.86 -5.12 -7.67
C ALA A 33 3.92 -6.30 -7.95
N ALA A 34 4.22 -7.06 -9.02
CA ALA A 34 3.49 -8.26 -9.41
C ALA A 34 3.96 -9.53 -8.66
N SER A 35 5.07 -9.46 -7.93
CA SER A 35 5.61 -10.62 -7.22
C SER A 35 4.69 -11.03 -6.06
N PRO A 36 4.51 -12.34 -5.84
CA PRO A 36 3.68 -12.85 -4.76
C PRO A 36 4.32 -12.55 -3.41
N LEU A 37 3.47 -12.24 -2.43
CA LEU A 37 3.87 -12.10 -1.04
C LEU A 37 4.15 -13.48 -0.43
N PRO A 38 5.13 -13.56 0.49
CA PRO A 38 5.38 -14.78 1.25
C PRO A 38 4.16 -15.14 2.12
N ASN A 39 4.09 -16.41 2.54
CA ASN A 39 3.05 -16.93 3.45
C ASN A 39 1.60 -16.88 2.90
N GLY A 40 1.42 -16.76 1.58
CA GLY A 40 0.10 -16.79 0.93
C GLY A 40 -0.62 -15.43 0.90
N GLY A 41 0.06 -14.36 1.31
CA GLY A 41 -0.46 -13.00 1.33
C GLY A 41 -0.77 -12.47 2.72
N LEU A 42 -1.10 -11.18 2.79
CA LEU A 42 -1.42 -10.48 4.02
C LEU A 42 -2.90 -10.12 4.07
N GLN A 43 -3.57 -10.49 5.17
CA GLN A 43 -4.94 -10.04 5.42
C GLN A 43 -4.92 -8.57 5.81
N THR A 44 -5.71 -7.75 5.13
CA THR A 44 -5.77 -6.31 5.37
C THR A 44 -7.17 -5.75 5.11
N SER A 45 -7.42 -4.56 5.64
CA SER A 45 -8.64 -3.81 5.39
C SER A 45 -8.33 -2.62 4.49
N CYS A 46 -9.11 -2.44 3.44
CA CYS A 46 -8.91 -1.36 2.50
C CYS A 46 -9.07 0.00 3.21
N GLN A 47 -8.03 0.84 3.17
CA GLN A 47 -8.08 2.17 3.79
C GLN A 47 -9.01 3.14 3.03
N GLY A 48 -9.41 2.81 1.79
CA GLY A 48 -10.33 3.61 0.98
C GLY A 48 -11.81 3.29 1.22
N CYS A 49 -12.19 2.00 1.19
CA CYS A 49 -13.59 1.58 1.32
C CYS A 49 -13.92 0.77 2.58
N GLY A 50 -12.92 0.40 3.39
CA GLY A 50 -13.09 -0.40 4.61
C GLY A 50 -13.25 -1.90 4.40
N ASN A 51 -13.36 -2.38 3.16
CA ASN A 51 -13.57 -3.80 2.88
C ASN A 51 -12.32 -4.64 3.18
N SER A 52 -12.49 -5.78 3.82
CA SER A 52 -11.40 -6.73 4.10
C SER A 52 -11.04 -7.53 2.85
N PHE A 53 -9.75 -7.67 2.58
CA PHE A 53 -9.25 -8.48 1.47
C PHE A 53 -7.85 -9.04 1.78
N VAL A 54 -7.41 -10.01 0.98
CA VAL A 54 -6.05 -10.56 1.09
C VAL A 54 -5.18 -9.92 0.02
N LEU A 55 -4.11 -9.25 0.46
CA LEU A 55 -3.05 -8.73 -0.39
C LEU A 55 -2.15 -9.90 -0.79
N ARG A 56 -2.20 -10.35 -2.05
CA ARG A 56 -1.41 -11.51 -2.51
C ARG A 56 -0.08 -11.13 -3.13
N SER A 57 0.06 -9.91 -3.61
CA SER A 57 1.27 -9.36 -4.25
C SER A 57 1.72 -8.09 -3.54
N PHE A 58 2.97 -7.68 -3.78
CA PHE A 58 3.52 -6.47 -3.17
C PHE A 58 2.72 -5.21 -3.48
N VAL A 59 2.07 -5.16 -4.65
CA VAL A 59 1.10 -4.15 -5.03
C VAL A 59 -0.16 -4.85 -5.51
N GLN A 60 -1.32 -4.49 -4.95
CA GLN A 60 -2.61 -5.03 -5.38
C GLN A 60 -3.69 -3.96 -5.30
N GLN A 61 -4.61 -4.00 -6.25
CA GLN A 61 -5.83 -3.19 -6.19
C GLN A 61 -6.88 -3.85 -5.29
N CYS A 62 -7.60 -3.03 -4.54
CA CYS A 62 -8.77 -3.47 -3.80
C CYS A 62 -9.88 -3.86 -4.80
N PRO A 63 -10.44 -5.08 -4.72
CA PRO A 63 -11.47 -5.52 -5.67
C PRO A 63 -12.81 -4.78 -5.53
N ALA A 64 -13.03 -4.07 -4.41
CA ALA A 64 -14.27 -3.35 -4.14
C ALA A 64 -14.26 -1.88 -4.61
N CYS A 65 -13.11 -1.20 -4.54
CA CYS A 65 -13.00 0.23 -4.87
C CYS A 65 -11.87 0.59 -5.83
N ALA A 66 -11.17 -0.42 -6.37
CA ALA A 66 -9.97 -0.26 -7.22
C ALA A 66 -8.79 0.48 -6.57
N GLY A 67 -8.85 0.77 -5.27
CA GLY A 67 -7.80 1.47 -4.55
C GLY A 67 -6.50 0.67 -4.46
N VAL A 68 -5.36 1.28 -4.77
CA VAL A 68 -4.06 0.58 -4.81
C VAL A 68 -3.43 0.53 -3.41
N HIS A 69 -3.05 -0.68 -3.00
CA HIS A 69 -2.35 -0.94 -1.74
C HIS A 69 -0.99 -1.55 -2.06
N ALA A 70 0.03 -1.15 -1.31
CA ALA A 70 1.36 -1.72 -1.43
C ALA A 70 2.01 -1.96 -0.08
N VAL A 71 2.93 -2.91 -0.04
CA VAL A 71 3.79 -3.17 1.12
C VAL A 71 5.25 -3.23 0.66
N SER A 72 6.17 -2.75 1.49
CA SER A 72 7.60 -2.84 1.18
C SER A 72 8.12 -4.27 1.30
N PRO A 73 8.99 -4.76 0.39
CA PRO A 73 9.69 -6.04 0.49
C PRO A 73 10.24 -6.42 1.88
N PRO A 74 10.98 -5.54 2.60
CA PRO A 74 11.47 -5.86 3.94
C PRO A 74 10.36 -6.08 4.99
N ARG A 75 9.11 -5.68 4.71
CA ARG A 75 7.95 -5.80 5.60
C ARG A 75 6.81 -6.60 4.96
N ALA A 76 7.13 -7.47 4.00
CA ALA A 76 6.18 -8.32 3.28
C ALA A 76 5.35 -9.27 4.16
N ASN A 77 5.72 -9.41 5.44
CA ASN A 77 5.08 -10.27 6.40
C ASN A 77 4.32 -9.49 7.50
N ASP A 78 4.23 -8.16 7.36
CA ASP A 78 3.59 -7.28 8.34
C ASP A 78 2.39 -6.57 7.70
N PRO A 79 1.14 -6.93 8.07
CA PRO A 79 -0.05 -6.29 7.52
C PRO A 79 -0.18 -4.82 7.96
N GLU A 80 0.44 -4.40 9.07
CA GLU A 80 0.44 -3.00 9.50
C GLU A 80 1.34 -2.11 8.63
N ALA A 81 2.28 -2.71 7.89
CA ALA A 81 3.15 -2.02 6.96
C ALA A 81 2.50 -1.77 5.58
N ILE A 82 1.27 -2.21 5.37
CA ILE A 82 0.51 -1.98 4.13
C ILE A 82 0.10 -0.52 4.06
N GLN A 83 0.41 0.11 2.94
CA GLN A 83 0.11 1.50 2.66
C GLN A 83 -0.86 1.64 1.48
N PHE A 84 -1.71 2.66 1.55
CA PHE A 84 -2.68 2.99 0.52
C PHE A 84 -2.24 4.18 -0.33
N ALA A 85 -2.29 4.01 -1.66
CA ALA A 85 -1.92 5.05 -2.62
C ALA A 85 -3.04 6.07 -2.86
N GLY A 86 -4.31 5.71 -2.59
CA GLY A 86 -5.49 6.51 -2.90
C GLY A 86 -6.46 5.82 -3.87
N ALA A 87 -7.72 6.26 -3.87
CA ALA A 87 -8.82 5.72 -4.70
C ALA A 87 -8.81 6.19 -6.17
N GLY A 88 -7.70 6.80 -6.63
CA GLY A 88 -7.52 7.23 -8.02
C GLY A 88 -6.09 7.01 -8.50
N PHE A 89 -5.29 6.23 -7.77
CA PHE A 89 -3.94 5.91 -8.17
C PHE A 89 -3.99 4.84 -9.25
N THR A 90 -3.70 5.23 -10.48
CA THR A 90 -3.61 4.30 -11.62
C THR A 90 -2.20 3.76 -11.67
N VAL A 91 -2.05 2.45 -11.49
CA VAL A 91 -0.86 1.73 -11.95
C VAL A 91 -0.89 1.75 -13.48
N GLN A 92 -0.19 2.71 -14.09
CA GLN A 92 0.04 2.70 -15.53
C GLN A 92 0.98 1.52 -15.82
N GLN A 93 0.41 0.44 -16.38
CA GLN A 93 1.18 -0.67 -16.95
C GLN A 93 1.55 -0.35 -18.39
#